data_AF-A0A1F5HSQ3-F1
#
_entry.id   AF-A0A1F5HSQ3-F1
#
_cell.length_a   1.000
_cell.length_b   1.000
_cell.length_c   1.000
_cell.angle_alpha   90.00
_cell.angle_beta   90.00
_cell.angle_gamma   90.00
#
_symmetry.space_group_name_H-M   'P 1'
#
loop_
_entity.id
_entity.type
_entity.pdbx_description
1 polymer ?
#
loop_
_entity_poly.entity_id
_entity_poly.type
_entity_poly.pdbx_seq_one_letter_code
_entity_poly.pdbx_strand_id
1 'polypeptide(L)'
;MIVADDDVKITVYLKDKNNLLANATVSIPTIEFGYVTIKDFLIWKSNNLNERLQEYINITPPTKQFYGRYHPGVFFEKKDCWYKLEEKIYDAYIKVKNKYHSNGKLDIETVDI
;
A
#
# COMPACT_ATOMS: atom_id res chain seq x y z
N MET A 1 -19.31 21.55 -3.49
CA MET A 1 -18.30 21.18 -2.47
C MET A 1 -18.43 19.68 -2.28
N ILE A 2 -17.63 18.89 -2.98
CA ILE A 2 -17.70 17.42 -2.89
C ILE A 2 -16.59 17.01 -1.93
N VAL A 3 -16.99 16.75 -0.68
CA VAL A 3 -16.21 15.97 0.26
C VAL A 3 -16.68 14.54 0.02
N ALA A 4 -16.02 13.85 -0.90
CA ALA A 4 -16.11 12.40 -0.96
C ALA A 4 -15.10 11.90 0.07
N ASP A 5 -15.61 11.42 1.20
CA ASP A 5 -14.84 10.54 2.07
C ASP A 5 -14.62 9.27 1.25
N ASP A 6 -13.44 9.15 0.64
CA ASP A 6 -13.09 8.02 -0.22
C ASP A 6 -12.90 6.79 0.69
N ASP A 7 -13.91 5.91 0.73
CA ASP A 7 -13.83 4.55 1.28
C ASP A 7 -12.80 3.72 0.48
N VAL A 8 -11.51 3.91 0.78
CA VAL A 8 -10.43 3.18 0.10
C VAL A 8 -10.20 1.87 0.84
N LYS A 9 -10.41 0.77 0.14
CA LYS A 9 -10.22 -0.57 0.69
C LYS A 9 -8.78 -1.03 0.48
N ILE A 10 -8.03 -1.23 1.56
CA ILE A 10 -6.63 -1.63 1.53
C ILE A 10 -6.47 -3.03 2.12
N THR A 11 -6.09 -3.99 1.29
CA THR A 11 -5.75 -5.35 1.72
C THR A 11 -4.25 -5.49 1.84
N VAL A 12 -3.76 -5.90 3.00
CA VAL A 12 -2.33 -6.11 3.25
C VAL A 12 -2.03 -7.59 3.40
N TYR A 13 -1.02 -8.04 2.68
CA TYR A 13 -0.50 -9.40 2.66
C TYR A 13 0.90 -9.37 3.26
N LEU A 14 1.03 -9.72 4.54
CA LEU A 14 2.34 -9.77 5.20
C LEU A 14 3.23 -10.82 4.51
N LYS A 15 4.48 -10.44 4.28
CA LYS A 15 5.53 -11.30 3.74
C LYS A 15 6.73 -11.20 4.66
N ASP A 16 7.22 -12.33 5.15
CA ASP A 16 8.45 -12.34 5.94
C ASP A 16 9.60 -12.90 5.09
N LYS A 17 9.98 -12.17 4.03
CA LYS A 17 11.04 -12.58 3.10
C LYS A 17 12.07 -11.47 2.92
N ASN A 18 13.21 -11.62 3.60
CA ASN A 18 14.37 -10.73 3.52
C ASN A 18 13.98 -9.25 3.73
N ASN A 19 14.00 -8.46 2.65
CA ASN A 19 13.70 -7.03 2.68
C ASN A 19 12.22 -6.72 2.39
N LEU A 20 11.46 -7.65 1.80
CA LEU A 20 10.05 -7.45 1.50
C LEU A 20 9.20 -7.84 2.72
N LEU A 21 8.49 -6.86 3.27
CA LEU A 21 7.69 -6.96 4.49
C LEU A 21 6.22 -7.29 4.22
N ALA A 22 5.67 -6.77 3.14
CA ALA A 22 4.29 -7.01 2.75
C ALA A 22 4.03 -6.59 1.30
N ASN A 23 2.94 -7.10 0.75
CA ASN A 23 2.29 -6.49 -0.42
C ASN A 23 0.97 -5.86 0.01
N ALA A 24 0.62 -4.73 -0.59
CA ALA A 24 -0.71 -4.14 -0.42
C ALA A 24 -1.47 -4.11 -1.75
N THR A 25 -2.79 -4.25 -1.64
CA THR A 25 -3.75 -4.09 -2.74
C THR A 25 -4.71 -2.99 -2.34
N VAL A 26 -4.83 -1.98 -3.19
CA VAL A 26 -5.71 -0.82 -2.96
C VAL A 26 -6.89 -0.93 -3.90
N SER A 27 -8.11 -0.84 -3.39
CA SER A 27 -9.32 -0.79 -4.18
C SER A 27 -10.02 0.54 -3.94
N ILE A 28 -10.21 1.30 -5.01
CA ILE A 28 -10.80 2.63 -5.01
C ILE A 28 -12.20 2.52 -5.60
N PRO A 29 -13.26 2.94 -4.89
CA PRO A 29 -14.61 2.93 -5.44
C PRO A 29 -14.71 3.91 -6.60
N THR A 30 -15.42 3.50 -7.65
CA THR A 30 -15.74 4.34 -8.80
C THR A 30 -17.23 4.54 -8.85
N ILE A 31 -17.66 5.71 -9.34
CA ILE A 31 -19.07 6.10 -9.37
C ILE A 31 -19.92 5.11 -10.17
N GLU A 32 -19.37 4.52 -11.25
CA GLU A 32 -20.14 3.70 -12.20
C GLU A 32 -19.70 2.23 -12.29
N PHE A 33 -18.46 1.87 -11.92
CA PHE A 33 -17.88 0.55 -12.22
C PHE A 33 -17.54 -0.29 -10.98
N GLY A 34 -18.07 0.08 -9.81
CA GLY A 34 -17.76 -0.61 -8.56
C GLY A 34 -16.39 -0.19 -8.04
N TYR A 35 -15.34 -0.99 -8.25
CA TYR A 35 -14.00 -0.73 -7.71
C TYR A 35 -12.90 -0.85 -8.76
N VAL A 36 -11.97 0.11 -8.76
CA VAL A 36 -10.67 -0.02 -9.42
C VAL A 36 -9.68 -0.58 -8.41
N THR A 37 -9.26 -1.82 -8.62
CA THR A 37 -8.28 -2.50 -7.77
C THR A 37 -6.89 -2.46 -8.37
N ILE A 38 -5.96 -1.86 -7.65
CA ILE A 38 -4.54 -1.79 -7.95
C ILE A 38 -3.82 -2.76 -7.01
N LYS A 39 -3.18 -3.78 -7.58
CA LYS A 39 -2.46 -4.83 -6.85
C LYS A 39 -0.97 -4.55 -6.81
N ASP A 40 -0.28 -5.22 -5.87
CA ASP A 40 1.18 -5.31 -5.78
C ASP A 40 1.92 -4.02 -5.44
N PHE A 41 1.36 -3.20 -4.55
CA PHE A 41 2.19 -2.25 -3.80
C PHE A 41 3.18 -3.01 -2.93
N LEU A 42 4.46 -2.64 -2.99
CA LEU A 42 5.52 -3.33 -2.25
C LEU A 42 5.86 -2.52 -0.99
N ILE A 43 5.78 -3.16 0.18
CA ILE A 43 6.21 -2.60 1.46
C ILE A 43 7.52 -3.31 1.84
N TRP A 44 8.60 -2.57 1.99
CA TRP A 44 9.93 -3.16 2.16
C TRP A 44 10.82 -2.34 3.11
N LYS A 45 11.80 -3.00 3.74
CA LYS A 45 12.79 -2.39 4.63
C LYS A 45 13.78 -1.55 3.83
N SER A 46 13.90 -0.28 4.17
CA SER A 46 14.85 0.66 3.58
C SER A 46 16.00 0.93 4.56
N ASN A 47 17.22 1.09 4.05
CA ASN A 47 18.35 1.55 4.86
C ASN A 47 18.28 3.05 5.17
N ASN A 48 17.51 3.80 4.38
CA ASN A 48 17.28 5.23 4.56
C ASN A 48 15.96 5.44 5.30
N LEU A 49 15.95 6.40 6.22
CA LEU A 49 14.74 6.82 6.93
C LEU A 49 13.78 7.46 5.92
N ASN A 50 12.53 6.99 5.90
CA ASN A 50 11.47 7.66 5.17
C ASN A 50 10.97 8.84 6.01
N GLU A 51 11.31 10.06 5.61
CA GLU A 51 10.95 11.29 6.34
C GLU A 51 9.43 11.45 6.52
N ARG A 52 8.60 10.87 5.64
CA ARG A 52 7.15 10.98 5.74
C ARG A 52 6.58 10.00 6.78
N LEU A 53 7.04 8.75 6.75
CA LEU A 53 6.56 7.70 7.65
C LEU A 53 7.34 7.64 8.97
N GLN A 54 8.45 8.38 9.08
CA GLN A 54 9.38 8.36 10.22
C GLN A 54 9.92 6.96 10.55
N GLU A 55 9.97 6.07 9.56
CA GLU A 55 10.45 4.69 9.70
C GLU A 55 11.43 4.30 8.58
N TYR A 56 12.22 3.25 8.83
CA TYR A 56 13.10 2.60 7.86
C TYR A 56 12.31 1.64 6.94
N ILE A 57 11.15 2.10 6.47
CA ILE A 57 10.25 1.38 5.59
C ILE A 57 9.93 2.28 4.40
N ASN A 58 9.89 1.68 3.22
CA ASN A 58 9.45 2.38 2.02
C ASN A 58 8.35 1.59 1.32
N ILE A 59 7.46 2.34 0.66
CA ILE A 59 6.33 1.78 -0.08
C ILE A 59 6.52 2.17 -1.54
N THR A 60 6.45 1.17 -2.43
CA THR A 60 6.65 1.39 -3.86
C THR A 60 5.40 1.00 -4.63
N PRO A 61 4.90 1.87 -5.53
CA PRO A 61 3.82 1.51 -6.44
C PRO A 61 4.16 0.26 -7.26
N PRO A 62 3.15 -0.46 -7.78
CA PRO A 62 3.42 -1.60 -8.64
C PRO A 62 4.20 -1.18 -9.87
N THR A 63 5.22 -1.97 -10.22
CA THR A 63 6.03 -1.77 -11.43
C THR A 63 6.04 -3.04 -12.24
N LYS A 64 6.16 -2.92 -13.57
CA LYS A 64 6.34 -4.05 -14.48
C LYS A 64 7.64 -3.89 -15.24
N GLN A 65 8.37 -4.99 -15.37
CA GLN A 65 9.59 -5.01 -16.18
C GLN A 65 9.22 -5.28 -17.64
N PHE A 66 9.64 -4.39 -18.54
CA PHE A 66 9.45 -4.53 -19.99
C PHE A 66 10.77 -4.18 -20.69
N TYR A 67 11.27 -5.08 -21.53
CA TYR A 67 12.59 -4.96 -22.19
C TYR A 67 13.72 -4.53 -21.25
N GLY A 68 13.79 -5.13 -20.06
CA GLY A 68 14.83 -4.85 -19.06
C GLY A 68 14.65 -3.54 -18.27
N ARG A 69 13.66 -2.71 -18.59
CA ARG A 69 13.34 -1.47 -17.88
C ARG A 69 12.12 -1.65 -16.99
N TYR A 70 12.13 -1.01 -15.82
CA TYR A 70 10.97 -1.00 -14.92
C TYR A 70 10.07 0.18 -15.26
N HIS A 71 8.80 -0.10 -15.52
CA HIS A 71 7.77 0.89 -15.81
C HIS A 71 6.76 0.95 -14.66
N PRO A 72 6.40 2.15 -14.17
CA PRO A 72 5.38 2.29 -13.14
C PRO A 72 4.01 1.88 -13.72
N GLY A 73 3.30 1.03 -12.98
CA GLY A 73 1.95 0.58 -13.35
C GLY A 73 0.86 1.57 -12.97
N VAL A 74 1.19 2.57 -12.14
CA VAL A 74 0.27 3.62 -11.68
C VAL A 74 0.99 4.96 -11.78
N PHE A 75 0.26 5.97 -12.23
CA PHE A 75 0.73 7.34 -12.30
C PHE A 75 -0.13 8.23 -11.40
N PHE A 76 0.51 9.08 -10.62
CA PHE A 76 -0.14 10.08 -9.78
C PHE A 76 0.17 11.47 -10.34
N GLU A 77 -0.86 12.20 -10.74
CA GLU A 77 -0.69 13.56 -11.30
C GLU A 77 -0.10 14.53 -10.27
N LYS A 78 -0.50 14.39 -9.01
CA LYS A 78 -0.03 15.21 -7.88
C LYS A 78 0.73 14.34 -6.89
N LYS A 79 1.90 14.81 -6.47
CA LYS A 79 2.73 14.14 -5.45
C LYS A 79 1.99 13.99 -4.12
N ASP A 80 1.19 14.98 -3.75
CA ASP A 80 0.44 14.95 -2.49
C ASP A 80 -0.59 13.82 -2.44
N CYS A 81 -1.19 13.46 -3.58
CA CYS A 81 -2.11 12.33 -3.67
C CYS A 81 -1.39 10.99 -3.42
N TRP A 82 -0.16 10.86 -3.92
CA TRP A 82 0.68 9.70 -3.62
C TRP A 82 1.01 9.62 -2.14
N TYR A 83 1.43 10.72 -1.52
CA TYR A 83 1.80 10.74 -0.10
C TYR A 83 0.63 10.39 0.82
N LYS A 84 -0.58 10.88 0.52
CA LYS A 84 -1.79 10.49 1.25
C LYS A 84 -2.09 9.00 1.14
N LEU A 85 -1.94 8.43 -0.07
CA LEU A 85 -2.14 7.01 -0.27
C LEU A 85 -1.05 6.17 0.43
N GLU A 86 0.20 6.62 0.37
CA GLU A 86 1.34 6.00 1.06
C GLU A 86 1.08 5.90 2.56
N GLU A 87 0.62 6.99 3.18
CA GLU A 87 0.25 7.02 4.60
C GLU A 87 -0.92 6.06 4.92
N LYS A 88 -2.00 6.05 4.12
CA LYS A 88 -3.10 5.08 4.29
C LYS A 88 -2.65 3.62 4.18
N ILE A 89 -1.77 3.31 3.21
CA ILE A 89 -1.22 1.95 3.05
C ILE A 89 -0.36 1.57 4.26
N TYR A 90 0.45 2.51 4.74
CA TYR A 90 1.30 2.30 5.91
C TYR A 90 0.47 2.05 7.18
N ASP A 91 -0.56 2.85 7.42
CA ASP A 91 -1.48 2.66 8.56
C ASP A 91 -2.16 1.30 8.52
N ALA A 92 -2.64 0.87 7.34
CA ALA A 92 -3.20 -0.46 7.15
C ALA A 92 -2.17 -1.55 7.48
N TYR A 93 -0.92 -1.38 7.03
CA TYR A 93 0.16 -2.31 7.32
C TYR A 93 0.47 -2.42 8.81
N ILE A 94 0.58 -1.30 9.53
CA ILE A 94 0.85 -1.31 10.98
C ILE A 94 -0.30 -1.98 11.74
N LYS A 95 -1.56 -1.70 11.36
CA LYS A 95 -2.73 -2.37 11.96
C LYS A 95 -2.64 -3.89 11.82
N VAL A 96 -2.39 -4.38 10.60
CA VAL A 96 -2.27 -5.83 10.33
C VAL A 96 -1.06 -6.43 11.03
N LYS A 97 0.09 -5.75 11.03
CA LYS A 97 1.32 -6.17 11.72
C LYS A 97 1.13 -6.31 13.23
N ASN A 98 0.51 -5.34 13.88
CA ASN A 98 0.26 -5.36 15.34
C ASN A 98 -0.70 -6.50 15.73
N LYS A 99 -1.71 -6.74 14.90
CA LYS A 99 -2.63 -7.88 15.05
C LYS A 99 -1.91 -9.22 14.88
N TYR A 100 -1.05 -9.34 13.86
CA TYR A 100 -0.25 -10.54 13.62
C TYR A 100 0.63 -10.89 14.84
N HIS A 101 1.33 -9.90 15.40
CA HIS A 101 2.14 -10.11 16.61
C HIS A 101 1.30 -10.54 17.81
N SER A 102 0.03 -10.17 17.87
CA SER A 102 -0.89 -10.53 18.95
C SER A 102 -1.48 -11.95 18.79
N ASN A 103 -1.77 -12.38 17.56
CA ASN A 103 -2.53 -13.61 17.28
C ASN A 103 -1.71 -14.75 16.63
N GLY A 104 -0.49 -14.50 16.17
CA GLY A 104 0.46 -15.53 15.71
C GLY A 104 0.10 -16.29 14.41
N LYS A 105 -0.84 -15.81 13.59
CA LYS A 105 -1.25 -16.42 12.31
C LYS A 105 -1.07 -15.48 11.12
N LEU A 106 -0.50 -16.01 10.02
CA LEU A 106 -0.30 -15.30 8.74
C LEU A 106 -1.66 -15.17 8.05
N ASP A 107 -2.39 -14.10 8.34
CA ASP A 107 -3.71 -13.86 7.78
C ASP A 107 -3.70 -12.76 6.70
N ILE A 108 -4.55 -12.96 5.69
CA ILE A 108 -4.90 -11.96 4.69
C ILE A 108 -5.99 -11.08 5.33
N GLU A 109 -5.70 -9.81 5.57
CA GLU A 109 -6.68 -8.89 6.15
C GLU A 109 -6.94 -7.70 5.24
N THR A 110 -8.22 -7.35 5.12
CA THR A 110 -8.65 -6.14 4.45
C THR A 110 -9.11 -5.11 5.47
N VAL A 111 -8.59 -3.89 5.32
CA VAL A 111 -8.94 -2.73 6.14
C VAL A 111 -9.64 -1.71 5.23
N ASP A 112 -10.85 -1.32 5.59
CA ASP A 112 -11.57 -0.22 4.96
C ASP A 112 -11.17 1.09 5.67
N ILE A 113 -10.67 2.09 4.92
CA ILE A 113 -10.14 3.37 5.44
C ILE A 113 -10.65 4.58 4.67
#